data_AF-D7L4N2-F1
#
_entry.id   AF-D7L4N2-F1
#
_cell.length_a   1.000
_cell.length_b   1.000
_cell.length_c   1.000
_cell.angle_alpha   90.00
_cell.angle_beta   90.00
_cell.angle_gamma   90.00
#
_symmetry.space_group_name_H-M   'P 1'
#
loop_
_entity.id
_entity.type
_entity.pdbx_description
1 polymer ?
#
loop_
_entity_poly.entity_id
_entity_poly.type
_entity_poly.pdbx_seq_one_letter_code
_entity_poly.pdbx_strand_id
1 'polypeptide(L)'
;QKFRERIEPNKLKIPKRVLQVIDEELTKLEVFKTGNDFTIASNYLEWLTVFPWGNYSGENCDVMSAEKILDEDHYGLSNVKERIIEHIAVEKLRGTPQGKIICLAGPPGVGKTSIARSIARSLHRNFFQFSVGGLCTAANIKGIPRTFYYATLGKMVQCLKIKCGNREITKRIFVGFI
;
A
#
# COMPACT_ATOMS: atom_id res chain seq x y z
N GLN A 1 19.98 3.93 18.25
CA GLN A 1 18.93 4.48 19.14
C GLN A 1 17.60 4.72 18.40
N LYS A 2 17.57 5.59 17.38
CA LYS A 2 16.38 5.93 16.57
C LYS A 2 15.54 4.76 16.03
N PHE A 3 16.17 3.66 15.59
CA PHE A 3 15.44 2.50 15.04
C PHE A 3 14.74 1.68 16.13
N ARG A 4 15.41 1.43 17.27
CA ARG A 4 14.85 0.65 18.39
C ARG A 4 13.60 1.33 18.95
N GLU A 5 13.63 2.65 19.14
CA GLU A 5 12.47 3.45 19.59
C GLU A 5 11.24 3.33 18.68
N ARG A 6 11.42 3.14 17.37
CA ARG A 6 10.31 2.95 16.42
C ARG A 6 9.73 1.54 16.44
N ILE A 7 10.53 0.54 16.80
CA ILE A 7 10.16 -0.87 16.79
C ILE A 7 9.46 -1.27 18.08
N GLU A 8 9.97 -0.81 19.23
CA GLU A 8 9.44 -1.14 20.56
C GLU A 8 7.91 -1.01 20.68
N PRO A 9 7.23 0.06 20.22
CA PRO A 9 5.77 0.16 20.34
C PRO A 9 4.99 -0.84 19.46
N ASN A 10 5.59 -1.35 18.37
CA ASN A 10 4.93 -2.24 17.41
C ASN A 10 5.48 -3.67 17.46
N LYS A 11 6.41 -3.98 18.37
CA LYS A 11 7.13 -5.25 18.44
C LYS A 11 6.21 -6.47 18.48
N LEU A 12 5.08 -6.36 19.17
CA LEU A 12 4.06 -7.41 19.28
C LEU A 12 3.27 -7.65 17.98
N LYS A 13 3.20 -6.66 17.09
CA LYS A 13 2.48 -6.74 15.81
C LYS A 13 3.37 -7.19 14.65
N ILE A 14 4.69 -7.11 14.82
CA ILE A 14 5.66 -7.50 13.81
C ILE A 14 5.79 -9.02 13.79
N PRO A 15 5.73 -9.67 12.61
CA PRO A 15 5.97 -11.11 12.49
C PRO A 15 7.36 -11.50 13.03
N LYS A 16 7.45 -12.63 13.74
CA LYS A 16 8.71 -13.12 14.35
C LYS A 16 9.88 -13.17 13.36
N ARG A 17 9.63 -13.60 12.12
CA ARG A 17 10.63 -13.63 11.04
C ARG A 17 11.21 -12.25 10.73
N VAL A 18 10.38 -11.21 10.76
CA VAL A 18 10.81 -9.84 10.47
C VAL A 18 11.60 -9.26 11.64
N LEU A 19 11.21 -9.57 12.89
CA LEU A 19 11.98 -9.18 14.08
C LEU A 19 13.40 -9.75 14.06
N GLN A 20 13.55 -11.03 13.74
CA GLN A 20 14.86 -11.67 13.62
C GLN A 20 15.76 -10.94 12.60
N VAL A 21 15.21 -10.63 11.43
CA VAL A 21 15.95 -9.87 10.39
C VAL A 21 16.33 -8.47 10.87
N ILE A 22 15.44 -7.78 11.59
CA ILE A 22 15.72 -6.46 12.15
C ILE A 22 16.86 -6.53 13.17
N ASP A 23 16.83 -7.52 14.07
CA ASP A 23 17.86 -7.69 15.11
C ASP A 23 19.22 -8.02 14.49
N GLU A 24 19.26 -8.91 13.49
CA GLU A 24 20.49 -9.22 12.75
C GLU A 24 21.09 -7.98 12.07
N GLU A 25 20.26 -7.17 11.43
CA GLU A 25 20.71 -5.97 10.73
C GLU A 25 21.10 -4.85 11.71
N LEU A 26 20.50 -4.78 12.90
CA LEU A 26 20.94 -3.89 13.98
C LEU A 26 22.33 -4.29 14.49
N THR A 27 22.59 -5.59 14.68
CA THR A 27 23.93 -6.08 15.07
C THR A 27 24.98 -5.74 14.01
N LYS A 28 24.65 -5.91 12.71
CA LYS A 28 25.55 -5.52 11.61
C LYS A 28 25.85 -4.03 11.64
N LEU A 29 24.86 -3.19 11.91
CA LEU A 29 25.01 -1.74 11.96
C LEU A 29 25.92 -1.29 13.12
N GLU A 30 25.94 -2.01 14.24
CA GLU A 30 26.86 -1.75 15.36
C GLU A 30 28.32 -2.09 15.01
N VAL A 31 28.53 -3.08 14.13
CA VAL A 31 29.85 -3.47 13.63
C VAL A 31 30.36 -2.50 12.56
N PHE A 32 29.52 -2.16 11.59
CA PHE A 32 29.86 -1.21 10.54
C PHE A 32 29.77 0.22 11.07
N LYS A 33 30.87 0.80 11.55
CA LYS A 33 30.84 2.19 12.07
C LYS A 33 30.77 3.26 10.97
N THR A 34 31.31 2.98 9.78
CA THR A 34 31.31 3.88 8.61
C THR A 34 31.42 3.07 7.30
N GLY A 35 31.07 3.69 6.16
CA GLY A 35 31.24 3.11 4.83
C GLY A 35 29.93 2.83 4.07
N ASN A 36 30.04 2.26 2.87
CA ASN A 36 28.88 1.97 2.03
C ASN A 36 27.95 0.92 2.66
N ASP A 37 28.51 -0.09 3.31
CA ASP A 37 27.73 -1.16 3.95
C ASP A 37 26.87 -0.63 5.11
N PHE A 38 27.40 0.34 5.88
CA PHE A 38 26.64 1.04 6.91
C PHE A 38 25.44 1.79 6.31
N THR A 39 25.65 2.49 5.21
CA THR A 39 24.58 3.25 4.51
C THR A 39 23.51 2.30 3.98
N ILE A 40 23.90 1.18 3.38
CA ILE A 40 22.98 0.16 2.84
C ILE A 40 22.15 -0.47 3.97
N ALA A 41 22.80 -0.88 5.08
CA ALA A 41 22.13 -1.46 6.24
C ALA A 41 21.19 -0.45 6.92
N SER A 42 21.64 0.79 7.10
CA SER A 42 20.84 1.88 7.68
C SER A 42 19.59 2.18 6.84
N ASN A 43 19.75 2.26 5.51
CA ASN A 43 18.62 2.46 4.61
C ASN A 43 17.62 1.30 4.71
N TYR A 44 18.11 0.06 4.73
CA TYR A 44 17.24 -1.12 4.85
C TYR A 44 16.44 -1.13 6.15
N LEU A 45 17.09 -0.84 7.28
CA LEU A 45 16.42 -0.69 8.58
C LEU A 45 15.43 0.48 8.60
N GLU A 46 15.74 1.59 7.94
CA GLU A 46 14.78 2.69 7.81
C GLU A 46 13.49 2.24 7.12
N TRP A 47 13.59 1.47 6.04
CA TRP A 47 12.39 0.93 5.37
C TRP A 47 11.62 -0.05 6.25
N LEU A 48 12.32 -1.00 6.89
CA LEU A 48 11.69 -1.99 7.76
C LEU A 48 10.97 -1.35 8.96
N THR A 49 11.53 -0.29 9.53
CA THR A 49 10.94 0.42 10.69
C THR A 49 9.79 1.36 10.33
N VAL A 50 9.68 1.80 9.08
CA VAL A 50 8.59 2.66 8.60
C VAL A 50 7.37 1.85 8.17
N PHE A 51 7.52 0.56 7.84
CA PHE A 51 6.39 -0.25 7.46
C PHE A 51 5.41 -0.45 8.62
N PRO A 52 4.10 -0.37 8.36
CA PRO A 52 3.10 -0.45 9.39
C PRO A 52 2.67 -1.90 9.68
N TRP A 53 3.58 -2.66 10.27
CA TRP A 53 3.33 -4.07 10.56
C TRP A 53 2.13 -4.26 11.49
N GLY A 54 1.18 -5.10 11.08
CA GLY A 54 -0.01 -5.47 11.86
C GLY A 54 -0.95 -4.31 12.20
N ASN A 55 -0.80 -3.16 11.56
CA ASN A 55 -1.77 -2.08 11.61
C ASN A 55 -2.71 -2.21 10.41
N TYR A 56 -4.00 -2.24 10.69
CA TYR A 56 -5.04 -2.27 9.68
C TYR A 56 -6.04 -1.17 9.99
N SER A 57 -6.49 -0.44 8.97
CA SER A 57 -7.59 0.50 9.12
C SER A 57 -8.92 -0.20 9.31
N GLY A 58 -9.79 0.42 10.11
CA GLY A 58 -11.22 0.20 9.97
C GLY A 58 -11.66 0.58 8.56
N GLU A 59 -12.35 -0.32 7.89
CA GLU A 59 -12.91 -0.10 6.56
C GLU A 59 -14.39 0.23 6.70
N ASN A 60 -14.88 1.17 5.90
CA ASN A 60 -16.31 1.41 5.79
C ASN A 60 -16.82 0.60 4.59
N CYS A 61 -17.60 -0.45 4.86
CA CYS A 61 -18.28 -1.22 3.84
C CYS A 61 -19.77 -0.87 3.80
N ASP A 62 -20.13 0.38 4.05
CA ASP A 62 -21.51 0.82 3.95
C ASP A 62 -21.91 1.06 2.49
N VAL A 63 -22.92 0.32 2.05
CA VAL A 63 -23.41 0.32 0.67
C VAL A 63 -24.12 1.64 0.35
N MET A 64 -24.93 2.15 1.28
CA MET A 64 -25.69 3.39 1.09
C MET A 64 -24.74 4.60 0.96
N SER A 65 -23.74 4.66 1.83
CA SER A 65 -22.71 5.70 1.75
C SER A 65 -21.89 5.60 0.45
N ALA A 66 -21.58 4.39 0.01
CA ALA A 66 -20.83 4.19 -1.23
C ALA A 66 -21.61 4.61 -2.47
N GLU A 67 -22.91 4.31 -2.54
CA GLU A 67 -23.79 4.73 -3.63
C GLU A 67 -23.86 6.25 -3.72
N LYS A 68 -24.11 6.92 -2.58
CA LYS A 68 -24.16 8.38 -2.51
C LYS A 68 -22.88 9.05 -3.00
N ILE A 69 -21.70 8.55 -2.58
CA ILE A 69 -20.41 9.10 -3.00
C ILE A 69 -20.15 8.87 -4.49
N LEU A 70 -20.52 7.70 -5.03
CA LEU A 70 -20.35 7.39 -6.44
C LEU A 70 -21.27 8.25 -7.32
N ASP A 71 -22.48 8.55 -6.86
CA ASP A 71 -23.43 9.43 -7.56
C ASP A 71 -23.05 10.91 -7.46
N GLU A 72 -22.47 11.34 -6.33
CA GLU A 72 -21.94 12.70 -6.16
C GLU A 72 -20.75 12.96 -7.10
N ASP A 73 -19.82 12.01 -7.20
CA ASP A 73 -18.56 12.20 -7.94
C ASP A 73 -18.70 11.92 -9.46
N HIS A 74 -19.68 11.12 -9.89
CA HIS A 74 -19.83 10.70 -11.30
C HIS A 74 -21.28 10.75 -11.77
N TYR A 75 -21.55 11.46 -12.87
CA TYR A 75 -22.86 11.42 -13.52
C TYR A 75 -23.01 10.18 -14.42
N GLY A 76 -24.19 9.53 -14.38
CA GLY A 76 -24.48 8.34 -15.19
C GLY A 76 -23.77 7.08 -14.70
N LEU A 77 -23.27 6.26 -15.64
CA LEU A 77 -22.53 5.00 -15.37
C LEU A 77 -23.29 3.98 -14.50
N SER A 78 -24.62 3.93 -14.60
CA SER A 78 -25.49 3.07 -13.78
C SER A 78 -24.98 1.63 -13.69
N ASN A 79 -24.72 1.00 -14.84
CA ASN A 79 -24.27 -0.40 -14.90
C ASN A 79 -22.90 -0.63 -14.23
N VAL A 80 -22.02 0.38 -14.24
CA VAL A 80 -20.68 0.27 -13.62
C VAL A 80 -20.81 0.47 -12.10
N LYS A 81 -21.58 1.46 -11.67
CA LYS A 81 -21.86 1.73 -10.26
C LYS A 81 -22.53 0.55 -9.59
N GLU A 82 -23.55 -0.04 -10.23
CA GLU A 82 -24.27 -1.22 -9.74
C GLU A 82 -23.31 -2.38 -9.45
N ARG A 83 -22.41 -2.71 -10.40
CA ARG A 83 -21.39 -3.76 -10.19
C ARG A 83 -20.40 -3.45 -9.06
N ILE A 84 -20.01 -2.18 -8.92
CA ILE A 84 -19.14 -1.76 -7.80
C ILE A 84 -19.88 -1.96 -6.48
N ILE A 85 -21.15 -1.55 -6.40
CA ILE A 85 -21.99 -1.70 -5.22
C ILE A 85 -22.20 -3.17 -4.87
N GLU A 86 -22.48 -4.04 -5.85
CA GLU A 86 -22.54 -5.50 -5.65
C GLU A 86 -21.25 -6.05 -5.03
N HIS A 87 -20.09 -5.57 -5.50
CA HIS A 87 -18.81 -6.00 -4.94
C HIS A 87 -18.64 -5.58 -3.49
N ILE A 88 -19.00 -4.34 -3.14
CA ILE A 88 -18.95 -3.83 -1.77
C ILE A 88 -19.94 -4.60 -0.88
N ALA A 89 -21.14 -4.91 -1.38
CA ALA A 89 -22.14 -5.69 -0.66
C ALA A 89 -21.64 -7.11 -0.34
N VAL A 90 -20.97 -7.77 -1.30
CA VAL A 90 -20.36 -9.08 -1.08
C VAL A 90 -19.20 -9.01 -0.08
N GLU A 91 -18.39 -7.95 -0.10
CA GLU A 91 -17.34 -7.75 0.91
C GLU A 91 -17.93 -7.55 2.31
N LYS A 92 -19.03 -6.79 2.43
CA LYS A 92 -19.77 -6.59 3.68
C LYS A 92 -20.30 -7.92 4.24
N LEU A 93 -20.90 -8.76 3.40
CA LEU A 93 -21.44 -10.06 3.81
C LEU A 93 -20.38 -11.06 4.29
N ARG A 94 -19.19 -11.04 3.69
CA ARG A 94 -18.10 -11.97 4.06
C ARG A 94 -17.41 -11.57 5.36
N GLY A 95 -17.52 -10.33 5.81
CA GLY A 95 -16.88 -9.79 7.02
C GLY A 95 -15.35 -9.72 6.97
N THR A 96 -14.72 -10.42 6.02
CA THR A 96 -13.28 -10.38 5.76
C THR A 96 -13.06 -9.87 4.33
N PRO A 97 -12.36 -8.75 4.13
CA PRO A 97 -12.15 -8.24 2.80
C PRO A 97 -11.03 -9.05 2.15
N GLN A 98 -11.37 -9.84 1.13
CA GLN A 98 -10.42 -10.68 0.40
C GLN A 98 -9.60 -9.91 -0.65
N GLY A 99 -9.83 -8.61 -0.82
CA GLY A 99 -9.07 -7.77 -1.75
C GLY A 99 -9.28 -8.21 -3.19
N LYS A 100 -10.49 -8.01 -3.72
CA LYS A 100 -10.79 -8.33 -5.12
C LYS A 100 -10.10 -7.34 -6.06
N ILE A 101 -9.62 -7.84 -7.19
CA ILE A 101 -9.03 -7.02 -8.25
C ILE A 101 -10.14 -6.59 -9.21
N ILE A 102 -10.34 -5.28 -9.36
CA ILE A 102 -11.31 -4.69 -10.29
C ILE A 102 -10.55 -4.13 -11.49
N CYS A 103 -10.99 -4.48 -12.70
CA CYS A 103 -10.48 -3.92 -13.95
C CYS A 103 -11.54 -3.02 -14.59
N LEU A 104 -11.19 -1.76 -14.82
CA LEU A 104 -12.03 -0.80 -15.53
C LEU A 104 -11.49 -0.62 -16.94
N ALA A 105 -12.23 -1.06 -17.95
CA ALA A 105 -11.82 -1.02 -19.36
C ALA A 105 -12.57 0.05 -20.18
N GLY A 106 -12.02 0.43 -21.33
CA GLY A 106 -12.68 1.31 -22.32
C GLY A 106 -11.79 2.47 -22.83
N PRO A 107 -12.37 3.44 -23.56
CA PRO A 107 -11.60 4.52 -24.20
C PRO A 107 -10.88 5.44 -23.20
N PRO A 108 -9.82 6.17 -23.63
CA PRO A 108 -9.22 7.22 -22.82
C PRO A 108 -10.22 8.36 -22.58
N GLY A 109 -10.10 9.05 -21.45
CA GLY A 109 -10.96 10.20 -21.11
C GLY A 109 -12.31 9.88 -20.46
N VAL A 110 -12.73 8.61 -20.36
CA VAL A 110 -14.04 8.25 -19.76
C VAL A 110 -14.06 8.21 -18.22
N GLY A 111 -13.02 8.74 -17.55
CA GLY A 111 -13.02 8.88 -16.08
C GLY A 111 -12.68 7.63 -15.25
N LYS A 112 -12.07 6.58 -15.83
CA LYS A 112 -11.70 5.32 -15.12
C LYS A 112 -10.90 5.55 -13.84
N THR A 113 -9.89 6.42 -13.92
CA THR A 113 -9.06 6.78 -12.77
C THR A 113 -9.84 7.57 -11.73
N SER A 114 -10.81 8.37 -12.18
CA SER A 114 -11.65 9.18 -11.32
C SER A 114 -12.62 8.30 -10.51
N ILE A 115 -13.30 7.34 -11.16
CA ILE A 115 -14.17 6.39 -10.46
C ILE A 115 -13.40 5.50 -9.50
N ALA A 116 -12.18 5.05 -9.86
CA ALA A 116 -11.31 4.33 -8.96
C ALA A 116 -10.96 5.12 -7.68
N ARG A 117 -10.79 6.44 -7.79
CA ARG A 117 -10.56 7.34 -6.65
C ARG A 117 -11.81 7.45 -5.76
N SER A 118 -13.00 7.55 -6.36
CA SER A 118 -14.26 7.58 -5.62
C SER A 118 -14.56 6.27 -4.89
N ILE A 119 -14.20 5.12 -5.47
CA ILE A 119 -14.28 3.81 -4.79
C ILE A 119 -13.35 3.78 -3.56
N ALA A 120 -12.14 4.31 -3.69
CA ALA A 120 -11.23 4.38 -2.54
C ALA A 120 -11.77 5.32 -1.44
N ARG A 121 -12.39 6.45 -1.84
CA ARG A 121 -13.04 7.40 -0.93
C ARG A 121 -14.22 6.76 -0.20
N SER A 122 -15.10 6.05 -0.89
CA SER A 122 -16.26 5.38 -0.27
C SER A 122 -15.86 4.30 0.73
N LEU A 123 -14.79 3.55 0.44
CA LEU A 123 -14.26 2.53 1.34
C LEU A 123 -13.39 3.08 2.48
N HIS A 124 -13.17 4.40 2.53
CA HIS A 124 -12.19 5.07 3.40
C HIS A 124 -10.78 4.48 3.30
N ARG A 125 -10.41 3.99 2.11
CA ARG A 125 -9.11 3.38 1.79
C ARG A 125 -8.14 4.43 1.23
N ASN A 126 -6.83 4.20 1.40
CA ASN A 126 -5.82 5.07 0.80
C ASN A 126 -5.74 4.76 -0.71
N PHE A 127 -5.86 5.79 -1.55
CA PHE A 127 -5.70 5.62 -2.99
C PHE A 127 -4.23 5.79 -3.39
N PHE A 128 -3.71 4.83 -4.15
CA PHE A 128 -2.42 4.95 -4.82
C PHE A 128 -2.55 4.54 -6.28
N GLN A 129 -1.99 5.38 -7.14
CA GLN A 129 -2.03 5.21 -8.57
C GLN A 129 -0.59 5.19 -9.08
N PHE A 130 -0.30 4.26 -9.97
CA PHE A 130 0.92 4.29 -10.75
C PHE A 130 0.64 3.84 -12.18
N SER A 131 1.35 4.44 -13.13
CA SER A 131 1.26 4.05 -14.53
C SER A 131 2.09 2.79 -14.77
N VAL A 132 1.52 1.82 -15.49
CA VAL A 132 2.28 0.70 -16.03
C VAL A 132 2.66 0.89 -17.49
N GLY A 133 2.05 1.87 -18.17
CA GLY A 133 2.41 2.26 -19.53
C GLY A 133 3.89 2.63 -19.63
N GLY A 134 4.61 1.97 -20.55
CA GLY A 134 6.04 2.18 -20.79
C GLY A 134 6.98 1.44 -19.82
N LEU A 135 6.45 0.58 -18.93
CA LEU A 135 7.31 -0.28 -18.11
C LEU A 135 7.78 -1.50 -18.91
N CYS A 136 9.08 -1.58 -19.16
CA CYS A 136 9.69 -2.70 -19.87
C CYS A 136 10.26 -3.78 -18.95
N THR A 137 10.34 -3.54 -17.62
CA THR A 137 11.00 -4.45 -16.69
C THR A 137 10.20 -4.72 -15.42
N ALA A 138 10.31 -5.95 -14.92
CA ALA A 138 9.72 -6.34 -13.64
C ALA A 138 10.40 -5.68 -12.43
N ALA A 139 11.59 -5.11 -12.61
CA ALA A 139 12.35 -4.44 -11.55
C ALA A 139 11.60 -3.20 -11.03
N ASN A 140 10.82 -2.51 -11.86
CA ASN A 140 9.99 -1.38 -11.42
C ASN A 140 8.90 -1.81 -10.41
N ILE A 141 8.37 -3.04 -10.55
CA ILE A 141 7.32 -3.58 -9.69
C ILE A 141 7.93 -4.22 -8.43
N LYS A 142 8.94 -5.08 -8.61
CA LYS A 142 9.55 -5.88 -7.53
C LYS A 142 10.65 -5.14 -6.77
N GLY A 143 11.37 -4.25 -7.44
CA GLY A 143 12.61 -3.66 -6.95
C GLY A 143 13.85 -4.43 -7.40
N ILE A 144 15.00 -3.83 -7.15
CA ILE A 144 16.33 -4.33 -7.48
C ILE A 144 16.98 -4.82 -6.18
N PRO A 145 17.69 -5.97 -6.19
CA PRO A 145 18.35 -6.50 -5.00
C PRO A 145 19.32 -5.49 -4.37
N ARG A 146 19.42 -5.50 -3.04
CA ARG A 146 20.29 -4.58 -2.28
C ARG A 146 21.79 -4.71 -2.58
N THR A 147 22.21 -5.79 -3.23
CA THR A 147 23.61 -6.05 -3.62
C THR A 147 24.06 -5.15 -4.77
N PHE A 148 23.13 -4.55 -5.51
CA PHE A 148 23.45 -3.62 -6.59
C PHE A 148 23.60 -2.19 -6.05
N TYR A 149 24.54 -1.45 -6.60
CA TYR A 149 24.80 -0.05 -6.22
C TYR A 149 23.57 0.86 -6.39
N TYR A 150 22.72 0.59 -7.39
CA TYR A 150 21.47 1.31 -7.67
C TYR A 150 20.21 0.63 -7.11
N ALA A 151 20.36 -0.11 -6.00
CA ALA A 151 19.26 -0.81 -5.35
C ALA A 151 18.07 0.13 -5.08
N THR A 152 16.93 -0.23 -5.64
CA THR A 152 15.69 0.56 -5.54
C THR A 152 14.55 -0.36 -5.18
N LEU A 153 13.69 0.12 -4.28
CA LEU A 153 12.49 -0.61 -3.91
C LEU A 153 11.45 -0.54 -5.02
N GLY A 154 10.71 -1.63 -5.20
CA GLY A 154 9.61 -1.69 -6.14
C GLY A 154 8.48 -0.71 -5.78
N LYS A 155 7.69 -0.31 -6.78
CA LYS A 155 6.60 0.65 -6.62
C LYS A 155 5.59 0.24 -5.55
N MET A 156 5.32 -1.06 -5.39
CA MET A 156 4.41 -1.57 -4.35
C MET A 156 4.93 -1.29 -2.94
N VAL A 157 6.24 -1.43 -2.72
CA VAL A 157 6.86 -1.21 -1.42
C VAL A 157 6.95 0.29 -1.12
N GLN A 158 7.28 1.10 -2.14
CA GLN A 158 7.26 2.56 -2.04
C GLN A 158 5.87 3.09 -1.68
N CYS A 159 4.83 2.51 -2.28
CA CYS A 159 3.44 2.82 -2.02
C CYS A 159 3.07 2.69 -0.53
N LEU A 160 3.45 1.56 0.09
CA LEU A 160 3.24 1.31 1.51
C LEU A 160 3.90 2.39 2.37
N LYS A 161 5.14 2.80 2.04
CA LYS A 161 5.87 3.84 2.78
C LYS A 161 5.17 5.21 2.69
N ILE A 162 4.81 5.63 1.48
CA ILE A 162 4.25 6.98 1.23
C ILE A 162 2.89 7.12 1.88
N LYS A 163 2.03 6.10 1.77
CA LYS A 163 0.63 6.19 2.21
C LYS A 163 0.42 5.78 3.66
N CYS A 164 1.35 5.02 4.26
CA CYS A 164 1.25 4.61 5.66
C CYS A 164 2.28 5.28 6.58
N GLY A 165 3.15 6.13 6.04
CA GLY A 165 4.16 6.87 6.82
C GLY A 165 3.58 7.94 7.74
N ASN A 166 2.34 8.38 7.50
CA ASN A 166 1.58 9.16 8.48
C ASN A 166 0.94 8.20 9.49
N ARG A 167 1.29 8.39 10.76
CA ARG A 167 1.04 7.51 11.92
C ARG A 167 -0.44 7.23 12.21
N GLU A 168 -1.36 7.78 11.44
CA GLU A 168 -2.77 7.46 11.54
C GLU A 168 -3.13 6.43 10.48
N ILE A 169 -3.00 5.18 10.90
CA ILE A 169 -3.78 4.05 10.38
C ILE A 169 -3.44 3.68 8.93
N THR A 170 -2.86 2.49 8.79
CA THR A 170 -2.63 1.81 7.51
C THR A 170 -3.94 1.48 6.84
N LYS A 171 -4.39 2.40 6.00
CA LYS A 171 -5.50 2.10 5.11
C LYS A 171 -5.04 1.14 4.04
N ARG A 172 -5.84 0.08 3.81
CA ARG A 172 -5.62 -0.78 2.65
C ARG A 172 -5.53 0.10 1.42
N ILE A 173 -4.55 -0.20 0.59
CA ILE A 173 -4.24 0.63 -0.56
C ILE A 173 -5.06 0.13 -1.73
N PHE A 174 -5.93 0.98 -2.26
CA PHE A 174 -6.51 0.73 -3.56
C PHE A 174 -5.45 1.05 -4.60
N VAL A 175 -4.96 0.02 -5.28
CA VAL A 175 -3.95 0.15 -6.33
C VAL A 175 -4.65 0.23 -7.67
N GLY A 176 -4.66 1.43 -8.25
CA GLY A 176 -5.12 1.64 -9.62
C GLY A 176 -3.96 1.46 -10.59
N PHE A 177 -4.12 0.54 -11.54
CA PHE A 177 -3.25 0.40 -12.70
C PHE A 177 -3.87 1.14 -13.87
N ILE A 178 -3.06 1.95 -14.57
CA ILE A 178 -3.42 2.65 -15.81
C ILE A 178 -2.47 2.19 -16.90
#